data_AF-A0A9Q9D651-F1
#
_entry.id   AF-A0A9Q9D651-F1
#
_cell.length_a   1.000
_cell.length_b   1.000
_cell.length_c   1.000
_cell.angle_alpha   90.00
_cell.angle_beta   90.00
_cell.angle_gamma   90.00
#
_symmetry.space_group_name_H-M   'P 1'
#
loop_
_entity.id
_entity.type
_entity.pdbx_description
1 polymer ?
#
loop_
_entity_poly.entity_id
_entity_poly.type
_entity_poly.pdbx_seq_one_letter_code
_entity_poly.pdbx_strand_id
1 'polypeptide(L)' 'MAYSKAQNEANKKFAKENPEWKKYTNYKNWAKGFIRNHATKEDLEMIIEMAQEKLKESNED' A
#
# COMPACT_ATOMS: atom_id res chain seq x y z
N MET A 1 11.21 7.83 -15.76
CA MET A 1 12.49 7.20 -16.15
C MET A 1 12.26 5.70 -16.21
N ALA A 2 12.64 5.05 -17.31
CA ALA A 2 12.56 3.59 -17.41
C ALA A 2 13.81 2.98 -16.75
N TYR A 3 13.62 2.01 -15.86
CA TYR A 3 14.73 1.27 -15.26
C TYR A 3 15.47 0.45 -16.31
N SER A 4 16.78 0.29 -16.14
CA SER A 4 17.55 -0.63 -16.98
C SER A 4 17.08 -2.08 -16.77
N LYS A 5 17.34 -2.97 -17.73
CA LYS A 5 16.99 -4.40 -17.60
C LYS A 5 17.58 -5.02 -16.32
N ALA A 6 18.83 -4.70 -16.02
CA ALA A 6 19.53 -5.17 -14.81
C ALA A 6 18.86 -4.66 -13.52
N GLN A 7 18.44 -3.39 -13.48
CA GLN A 7 17.72 -2.85 -12.31
C GLN A 7 16.36 -3.51 -12.13
N ASN A 8 15.63 -3.78 -13.21
CA ASN A 8 14.36 -4.50 -13.16
C ASN A 8 14.53 -5.94 -12.63
N GLU A 9 15.58 -6.64 -13.05
CA GLU A 9 15.89 -7.99 -12.56
C GLU A 9 16.27 -7.99 -11.08
N ALA A 10 17.09 -7.02 -10.64
CA ALA A 10 17.43 -6.86 -9.23
C ALA A 10 16.19 -6.57 -8.36
N ASN A 11 15.32 -5.66 -8.81
CA ASN A 11 14.06 -5.37 -8.13
C ASN A 11 13.14 -6.59 -8.06
N LYS A 12 13.06 -7.38 -9.13
CA LYS A 12 12.30 -8.64 -9.16
C LYS A 12 12.86 -9.66 -8.17
N LYS A 13 14.18 -9.81 -8.10
CA LYS A 13 14.85 -10.71 -7.16
C LYS A 13 14.57 -10.29 -5.72
N PHE A 14 14.78 -9.02 -5.39
CA PHE A 14 14.49 -8.48 -4.06
C PHE A 14 13.02 -8.69 -3.66
N ALA A 15 12.07 -8.43 -4.57
CA ALA A 15 10.65 -8.64 -4.32
C ALA A 15 10.27 -10.13 -4.16
N LYS A 16 11.05 -11.05 -4.75
CA LYS A 16 10.87 -12.50 -4.58
C LYS A 16 11.39 -12.97 -3.22
N GLU A 17 12.52 -12.41 -2.77
CA GLU A 17 13.14 -12.73 -1.49
C GLU A 17 12.40 -12.07 -0.30
N ASN A 18 11.64 -10.99 -0.54
CA ASN A 18 10.92 -10.24 0.48
C ASN A 18 9.40 -10.22 0.20
N PRO A 19 8.70 -11.37 0.33
CA PRO A 19 7.29 -11.48 -0.02
C PRO A 19 6.38 -10.57 0.83
N GLU A 20 6.67 -10.43 2.12
CA GLU A 20 5.88 -9.57 3.02
C GLU A 20 6.03 -8.09 2.68
N TRP A 21 7.26 -7.64 2.38
CA TRP A 21 7.49 -6.26 1.93
C TRP A 21 6.75 -5.96 0.63
N LYS A 22 6.79 -6.91 -0.31
CA LYS A 22 6.06 -6.79 -1.58
C LYS A 22 4.56 -6.72 -1.36
N LYS A 23 4.02 -7.60 -0.50
CA LYS A 23 2.60 -7.64 -0.12
C LYS A 23 2.15 -6.30 0.48
N TYR A 24 2.88 -5.80 1.48
CA TYR A 24 2.64 -4.48 2.09
C TYR A 24 2.65 -3.36 1.04
N THR A 25 3.66 -3.34 0.18
CA THR A 25 3.82 -2.29 -0.84
C THR A 25 2.67 -2.31 -1.86
N ASN A 26 2.25 -3.51 -2.30
CA ASN A 26 1.13 -3.67 -3.21
C ASN A 26 -0.17 -3.15 -2.59
N TYR A 27 -0.51 -3.57 -1.37
CA TYR A 27 -1.72 -3.09 -0.69
C TYR A 27 -1.71 -1.58 -0.49
N LYS A 28 -0.57 -1.01 -0.06
CA LYS A 28 -0.42 0.44 0.09
C LYS A 28 -0.66 1.17 -1.23
N ASN A 29 -0.07 0.69 -2.33
CA ASN A 29 -0.21 1.33 -3.63
C ASN A 29 -1.64 1.21 -4.19
N TRP A 30 -2.27 0.05 -4.01
CA TRP A 30 -3.66 -0.17 -4.41
C TRP A 30 -4.61 0.71 -3.62
N ALA A 31 -4.47 0.78 -2.29
CA ALA A 31 -5.27 1.67 -1.45
C ALA A 31 -5.14 3.13 -1.87
N LYS A 32 -3.91 3.61 -2.10
CA LYS A 32 -3.67 4.98 -2.62
C LYS A 32 -4.35 5.23 -3.96
N GLY A 33 -4.23 4.27 -4.89
CA GLY A 33 -4.84 4.36 -6.21
C GLY A 33 -6.36 4.40 -6.14
N PHE A 34 -6.95 3.56 -5.28
CA PHE A 34 -8.39 3.53 -5.04
C PHE A 34 -8.89 4.85 -4.46
N ILE A 35 -8.31 5.30 -3.34
CA ILE A 35 -8.67 6.56 -2.67
C ILE A 35 -8.57 7.75 -3.62
N ARG A 36 -7.54 7.80 -4.47
CA ARG A 36 -7.29 8.95 -5.34
C ARG A 36 -8.19 9.00 -6.57
N ASN A 37 -8.51 7.84 -7.15
CA ASN A 37 -9.07 7.79 -8.51
C ASN A 37 -10.46 7.13 -8.59
N HIS A 38 -10.86 6.36 -7.58
CA HIS A 38 -12.03 5.48 -7.68
C HIS A 38 -13.00 5.57 -6.49
N ALA A 39 -12.52 5.97 -5.31
CA ALA A 39 -13.34 5.98 -4.10
C ALA A 39 -14.51 6.97 -4.20
N THR A 40 -15.68 6.50 -3.80
CA THR A 40 -16.86 7.34 -3.57
C THR A 40 -16.74 8.12 -2.25
N LYS A 41 -17.69 9.01 -1.97
CA LYS A 41 -17.70 9.75 -0.72
C LYS A 41 -17.86 8.79 0.47
N GLU A 42 -18.78 7.85 0.34
CA GLU A 42 -19.10 6.83 1.35
C GLU A 42 -17.87 5.93 1.62
N ASP A 43 -17.14 5.54 0.56
CA ASP A 43 -15.90 4.77 0.71
C ASP A 43 -14.85 5.55 1.52
N LEU A 44 -14.70 6.85 1.25
CA LEU A 44 -13.72 7.69 1.95
C LEU A 44 -14.08 7.85 3.43
N GLU A 45 -15.36 8.06 3.75
CA GLU A 45 -15.85 8.18 5.13
C GLU A 45 -15.56 6.89 5.92
N MET A 46 -15.90 5.73 5.35
CA MET A 46 -15.62 4.42 5.96
C MET A 46 -14.11 4.17 6.12
N ILE A 47 -13.29 4.51 5.12
CA ILE A 47 -11.83 4.36 5.20
C ILE A 47 -11.25 5.24 6.32
N ILE A 48 -11.75 6.46 6.47
CA ILE A 48 -11.31 7.39 7.53
C ILE A 48 -11.67 6.82 8.90
N GLU A 49 -12.89 6.31 9.08
CA GLU A 49 -13.33 5.68 10.32
C GLU A 49 -12.42 4.51 10.71
N MET A 50 -12.23 3.55 9.81
CA MET A 50 -11.34 2.39 10.03
C MET A 50 -9.90 2.82 10.35
N ALA A 51 -9.38 3.86 9.67
CA ALA A 51 -8.03 4.37 9.92
C ALA A 51 -7.91 5.01 11.32
N GLN A 52 -8.93 5.73 11.76
CA GLN A 52 -8.96 6.34 13.09
C GLN A 52 -9.04 5.28 14.19
N GLU A 53 -9.87 4.25 14.03
CA GLU A 53 -9.92 3.12 14.97
C GLU A 53 -8.54 2.46 15.09
N LYS A 54 -7.89 2.19 13.96
CA LYS A 54 -6.58 1.53 13.98
C LYS A 54 -5.49 2.37 14.65
N LEU A 55 -5.54 3.69 14.48
CA LEU A 55 -4.61 4.61 15.15
C LEU A 55 -4.84 4.66 16.66
N LYS A 56 -6.09 4.54 17.13
CA LYS A 56 -6.40 4.49 18.57
C LYS A 56 -5.83 3.22 19.19
N GLU A 57 -6.09 2.06 18.60
CA GLU A 57 -5.53 0.78 19.05
C GLU A 57 -4.00 0.83 19.16
N SER A 58 -3.33 1.45 18.18
CA SER A 58 -1.86 1.55 18.15
C SER A 58 -1.26 2.53 19.16
N ASN A 59 -2.07 3.41 19.79
CA ASN A 59 -1.62 4.37 20.80
C ASN A 59 -1.94 3.89 22.24
N GLU A 60 -2.63 2.76 22.39
CA GLU A 60 -2.99 2.15 23.67
C GLU A 60 -2.00 1.04 24.13
N ASP A 61 -0.97 0.78 23.32
CA ASP A 61 0.19 -0.10 23.62
C ASP A 61 1.45 0.73 23.97
#